data_AF-A0A7S1EXM5-F1
#
_entry.id   AF-A0A7S1EXM5-F1
#
_cell.length_a   1.000
_cell.length_b   1.000
_cell.length_c   1.000
_cell.angle_alpha   90.00
_cell.angle_beta   90.00
_cell.angle_gamma   90.00
#
_symmetry.space_group_name_H-M   'P 1'
#
loop_
_entity.id
_entity.type
_entity.pdbx_description
1 polymer ?
#
loop_
_entity_poly.entity_id
_entity_poly.type
_entity_poly.pdbx_seq_one_letter_code
_entity_poly.pdbx_strand_id
1 'polypeptide(L)'
;MSRLVFALFSAKIAEAFSPKESSHCLRWEFSEGESLDVEWGGQFSRTSDAAVLCRVAPTAGALFQEFPVGQRSRHIDIGVVDGGKCIPISHSARPDRQVFAITGTLQFAAPHPDCAVWWRLVPADVIPPIPELALPLGVNGHLEKLGVCRSFGDGSSVEDGGQKLWGTAVLEGADANRCFVTRADGTTAVLDGGLFHLLQARPAVPACVDSEEKTRELAAGLSERISLMLTEGDRQLIEEVVVTSQTEGLDFSFATLERAATSLGSCDLEKVMSAARFVHHPLNTLGLHLLRCVLAERMGEARARARGYDLHPDYATWHTDGLLVKDMDDPALGGEEGLLKIFQMISGEQTLGIPSLPLVWTTRNVTVQTERDLQNDFHVDTFHNIVKVWLFQNPPGVALEEGPLMFARGSHKNSHSKLQWMHIYAQPPATEAVREPSFRLRGCESATRGAADYVRWVEEAAVPVLPLPGTTRTIVIASTSALHARGEGIPGRTRHSWRLAGETD
;
A
#
# COMPACT_ATOMS: atom_id res chain seq x y z
N MET A 1 -34.51 -3.05 51.12
CA MET A 1 -34.43 -4.38 50.48
C MET A 1 -33.67 -4.21 49.17
N SER A 2 -32.63 -5.03 49.00
CA SER A 2 -31.74 -5.34 47.84
C SER A 2 -31.34 -4.24 46.85
N ARG A 3 -30.07 -3.77 46.84
CA ARG A 3 -28.87 -4.33 46.15
C ARG A 3 -28.98 -4.35 44.62
N LEU A 4 -28.14 -3.58 43.91
CA LEU A 4 -27.05 -4.15 43.10
C LEU A 4 -26.05 -3.08 42.59
N VAL A 5 -24.79 -3.52 42.52
CA VAL A 5 -23.57 -2.90 41.99
C VAL A 5 -23.64 -2.75 40.46
N PHE A 6 -23.06 -1.71 39.86
CA PHE A 6 -22.45 -1.84 38.52
C PHE A 6 -21.24 -0.93 38.32
N ALA A 7 -20.18 -1.55 37.81
CA ALA A 7 -18.88 -0.98 37.50
C ALA A 7 -18.93 -0.09 36.25
N LEU A 8 -18.20 1.03 36.28
CA LEU A 8 -17.91 1.84 35.10
C LEU A 8 -16.66 1.27 34.41
N PHE A 9 -16.88 0.40 33.44
CA PHE A 9 -15.99 0.22 32.30
C PHE A 9 -16.75 0.72 31.07
N SER A 10 -16.22 1.73 30.39
CA SER A 10 -16.67 2.06 29.05
C SER A 10 -15.44 2.27 28.18
N ALA A 11 -15.29 1.37 27.21
CA ALA A 11 -14.24 1.39 26.21
C ALA A 11 -14.89 1.27 24.83
N LYS A 12 -14.27 1.99 23.88
CA LYS A 12 -14.35 1.90 22.42
C LYS A 12 -15.58 2.52 21.74
N ILE A 13 -15.41 3.81 21.46
CA ILE A 13 -16.11 4.55 20.40
C ILE A 13 -15.65 3.99 19.05
N ALA A 14 -16.59 3.59 18.19
CA ALA A 14 -16.34 3.39 16.77
C ALA A 14 -16.37 4.77 16.09
N GLU A 15 -15.25 5.18 15.51
CA GLU A 15 -15.10 6.50 14.86
C GLU A 15 -15.96 6.58 13.59
N ALA A 16 -16.80 7.62 13.53
CA ALA A 16 -17.70 7.88 12.40
C ALA A 16 -16.94 8.60 11.26
N PHE A 17 -17.21 8.18 10.04
CA PHE A 17 -16.64 8.73 8.81
C PHE A 17 -17.51 9.89 8.31
N SER A 18 -16.96 11.10 8.20
CA SER A 18 -17.65 12.28 7.63
C SER A 18 -16.97 12.75 6.33
N PRO A 19 -17.62 12.62 5.16
CA PRO A 19 -17.11 13.12 3.89
C PRO A 19 -17.46 14.61 3.68
N LYS A 20 -16.62 15.33 2.93
CA LYS A 20 -16.86 16.71 2.47
C LYS A 20 -17.07 16.77 0.96
N GLU A 21 -17.85 17.77 0.54
CA GLU A 21 -18.32 17.97 -0.83
C GLU A 21 -17.19 18.29 -1.84
N SER A 22 -16.97 17.41 -2.82
CA SER A 22 -16.41 17.82 -4.12
C SER A 22 -16.91 16.90 -5.24
N SER A 23 -16.99 17.46 -6.45
CA SER A 23 -17.87 17.06 -7.56
C SER A 23 -17.41 15.86 -8.40
N HIS A 24 -16.41 15.10 -7.95
CA HIS A 24 -16.03 13.80 -8.53
C HIS A 24 -15.80 12.71 -7.48
N CYS A 25 -16.29 12.94 -6.26
CA CYS A 25 -16.30 12.01 -5.15
C CYS A 25 -17.68 11.33 -5.06
N LEU A 26 -17.78 10.13 -4.48
CA LEU A 26 -19.07 9.67 -3.94
C LEU A 26 -19.50 10.71 -2.88
N ARG A 27 -20.42 11.61 -3.25
CA ARG A 27 -20.95 12.63 -2.33
C ARG A 27 -21.98 11.98 -1.42
N TRP A 28 -21.79 12.15 -0.12
CA TRP A 28 -22.79 11.87 0.90
C TRP A 28 -23.25 13.22 1.45
N GLU A 29 -24.56 13.41 1.60
CA GLU A 29 -25.11 14.57 2.29
C GLU A 29 -25.68 14.12 3.64
N PHE A 30 -25.24 14.77 4.71
CA PHE A 30 -25.82 14.65 6.05
C PHE A 30 -26.84 15.78 6.23
N SER A 31 -28.02 15.46 6.78
CA SER A 31 -28.91 16.47 7.37
C SER A 31 -28.69 16.52 8.88
N GLU A 32 -28.44 17.71 9.42
CA GLU A 32 -28.24 17.93 10.85
C GLU A 32 -29.52 17.68 11.67
N GLY A 33 -29.33 17.00 12.80
CA GLY A 33 -30.29 16.95 13.91
C GLY A 33 -31.20 15.74 13.91
N GLU A 34 -30.71 14.60 14.41
CA GLU A 34 -31.42 13.73 15.37
C GLU A 34 -30.57 12.49 15.72
N SER A 35 -30.64 12.07 16.99
CA SER A 35 -29.89 10.95 17.55
C SER A 35 -30.62 9.61 17.33
N LEU A 36 -29.90 8.67 16.71
CA LEU A 36 -29.93 7.21 16.90
C LEU A 36 -31.19 6.59 17.53
N ASP A 37 -32.24 6.42 16.70
CA ASP A 37 -33.12 5.25 16.71
C ASP A 37 -33.70 5.11 15.30
N VAL A 38 -33.43 3.97 14.64
CA VAL A 38 -33.63 3.81 13.19
C VAL A 38 -35.00 3.18 12.91
N GLU A 39 -36.03 4.02 12.75
CA GLU A 39 -37.24 3.70 11.97
C GLU A 39 -37.35 4.63 10.76
N TRP A 40 -37.34 4.05 9.56
CA TRP A 40 -37.28 4.76 8.28
C TRP A 40 -38.68 5.18 7.80
N GLY A 41 -38.94 6.49 7.78
CA GLY A 41 -40.14 7.04 7.14
C GLY A 41 -39.96 8.51 6.73
N GLY A 42 -39.89 8.78 5.42
CA GLY A 42 -40.00 10.13 4.86
C GLY A 42 -39.49 10.25 3.43
N GLN A 43 -40.36 10.72 2.50
CA GLN A 43 -40.10 10.82 1.05
C GLN A 43 -39.18 11.97 0.66
N PHE A 44 -38.31 11.75 -0.32
CA PHE A 44 -37.54 12.79 -1.01
C PHE A 44 -37.50 12.60 -2.54
N SER A 45 -37.45 13.72 -3.26
CA SER A 45 -37.53 13.80 -4.72
C SER A 45 -36.16 13.70 -5.40
N ARG A 46 -36.09 12.84 -6.43
CA ARG A 46 -34.96 12.63 -7.35
C ARG A 46 -34.48 13.92 -8.03
N THR A 47 -33.21 14.27 -7.84
CA THR A 47 -32.52 15.22 -8.73
C THR A 47 -31.16 14.74 -9.24
N SER A 48 -30.69 13.53 -8.92
CA SER A 48 -29.60 12.88 -9.68
C SER A 48 -29.65 11.36 -9.61
N ASP A 49 -29.36 10.69 -10.73
CA ASP A 49 -29.43 9.23 -10.92
C ASP A 49 -28.17 8.48 -10.43
N ALA A 50 -27.43 9.01 -9.45
CA ALA A 50 -26.23 8.36 -8.93
C ALA A 50 -26.60 7.25 -7.91
N ALA A 51 -26.15 6.02 -8.15
CA ALA A 51 -26.36 4.90 -7.24
C ALA A 51 -25.55 5.07 -5.93
N VAL A 52 -26.24 5.17 -4.80
CA VAL A 52 -25.66 5.27 -3.45
C VAL A 52 -25.60 3.88 -2.83
N LEU A 53 -24.46 3.47 -2.25
CA LEU A 53 -24.34 2.22 -1.51
C LEU A 53 -24.89 2.38 -0.08
N CYS A 54 -25.56 1.35 0.43
CA CYS A 54 -26.19 1.35 1.75
C CYS A 54 -26.01 0.00 2.46
N ARG A 55 -26.09 0.01 3.80
CA ARG A 55 -26.05 -1.19 4.64
C ARG A 55 -27.48 -1.75 4.76
N VAL A 56 -27.67 -3.02 4.43
CA VAL A 56 -28.97 -3.69 4.65
C VAL A 56 -29.12 -3.94 6.15
N ALA A 57 -30.24 -3.50 6.74
CA ALA A 57 -30.50 -3.71 8.16
C ALA A 57 -30.59 -5.22 8.46
N PRO A 58 -29.90 -5.74 9.49
CA PRO A 58 -30.03 -7.13 9.86
C PRO A 58 -31.48 -7.39 10.32
N THR A 59 -32.06 -8.51 9.89
CA THR A 59 -33.31 -9.01 10.49
C THR A 59 -33.09 -9.14 12.00
N ALA A 60 -33.96 -8.49 12.77
CA ALA A 60 -33.86 -8.36 14.22
C ALA A 60 -33.52 -9.69 14.91
N GLY A 61 -32.43 -9.71 15.70
CA GLY A 61 -32.11 -10.83 16.59
C GLY A 61 -30.65 -11.30 16.66
N ALA A 62 -29.71 -10.75 15.88
CA ALA A 62 -28.30 -11.17 15.93
C ALA A 62 -27.35 -10.00 16.25
N LEU A 63 -27.00 -9.86 17.53
CA LEU A 63 -25.83 -9.10 17.96
C LEU A 63 -24.60 -9.97 17.65
N PHE A 64 -24.04 -9.79 16.45
CA PHE A 64 -22.88 -10.50 15.89
C PHE A 64 -23.08 -12.02 15.74
N GLN A 65 -23.43 -12.47 14.53
CA GLN A 65 -23.40 -13.90 14.19
C GLN A 65 -21.95 -14.35 13.93
N GLU A 66 -21.54 -15.46 14.55
CA GLU A 66 -20.35 -16.22 14.15
C GLU A 66 -20.61 -16.89 12.78
N PHE A 67 -19.66 -16.77 11.84
CA PHE A 67 -19.78 -17.31 10.46
C PHE A 67 -18.65 -18.29 10.08
N PRO A 68 -18.89 -19.61 10.02
CA PRO A 68 -17.85 -20.57 9.63
C PRO A 68 -17.56 -20.55 8.12
N VAL A 69 -16.28 -20.53 7.71
CA VAL A 69 -15.87 -20.68 6.30
C VAL A 69 -15.80 -22.17 5.92
N GLY A 70 -16.26 -22.50 4.70
CA GLY A 70 -16.05 -23.81 4.07
C GLY A 70 -17.28 -24.49 3.47
N GLN A 71 -18.50 -24.04 3.76
CA GLN A 71 -19.70 -24.41 3.00
C GLN A 71 -20.65 -23.21 2.92
N ARG A 72 -20.93 -22.75 1.70
CA ARG A 72 -21.93 -21.69 1.40
C ARG A 72 -21.87 -20.51 2.39
N SER A 73 -20.70 -19.90 2.57
CA SER A 73 -20.60 -18.63 3.29
C SER A 73 -21.44 -17.58 2.55
N ARG A 74 -22.57 -17.20 3.15
CA ARG A 74 -23.44 -16.16 2.61
C ARG A 74 -22.79 -14.80 2.92
N HIS A 75 -22.58 -14.07 1.84
CA HIS A 75 -21.96 -12.75 1.67
C HIS A 75 -22.48 -11.66 2.63
N ILE A 76 -21.74 -10.56 2.76
CA ILE A 76 -22.22 -9.33 3.42
C ILE A 76 -23.38 -8.75 2.62
N ASP A 77 -24.50 -8.43 3.27
CA ASP A 77 -25.66 -7.77 2.66
C ASP A 77 -25.39 -6.26 2.46
N ILE A 78 -24.79 -5.92 1.32
CA ILE A 78 -24.62 -4.54 0.83
C ILE A 78 -25.71 -4.28 -0.22
N GLY A 79 -26.34 -3.11 -0.18
CA GLY A 79 -27.37 -2.72 -1.15
C GLY A 79 -27.07 -1.43 -1.90
N VAL A 80 -27.86 -1.16 -2.95
CA VAL A 80 -27.96 0.14 -3.61
C VAL A 80 -29.25 0.83 -3.18
N VAL A 81 -29.21 2.14 -3.00
CA VAL A 81 -30.40 2.93 -2.73
C VAL A 81 -31.19 3.11 -4.03
N ASP A 82 -32.39 2.53 -4.08
CA ASP A 82 -33.37 2.80 -5.13
C ASP A 82 -34.72 3.16 -4.48
N GLY A 83 -35.30 4.28 -4.92
CA GLY A 83 -36.54 4.81 -4.34
C GLY A 83 -36.50 5.04 -2.81
N GLY A 84 -35.32 5.34 -2.24
CA GLY A 84 -35.12 5.54 -0.81
C GLY A 84 -35.02 4.25 0.02
N LYS A 85 -34.91 3.08 -0.62
CA LYS A 85 -34.73 1.78 0.05
C LYS A 85 -33.40 1.17 -0.32
N CYS A 86 -32.77 0.52 0.66
CA CYS A 86 -31.55 -0.24 0.43
C CYS A 86 -31.87 -1.60 -0.20
N ILE A 87 -31.62 -1.77 -1.50
CA ILE A 87 -31.86 -3.01 -2.24
C ILE A 87 -30.57 -3.84 -2.27
N PRO A 88 -30.55 -5.08 -1.74
CA PRO A 88 -29.36 -5.93 -1.73
C PRO A 88 -28.77 -6.14 -3.13
N ILE A 89 -27.45 -5.98 -3.26
CA ILE A 89 -26.69 -6.26 -4.49
C ILE A 89 -26.65 -7.77 -4.78
N SER A 90 -26.93 -8.63 -3.79
CA SER A 90 -26.74 -10.09 -3.83
C SER A 90 -28.00 -10.94 -4.04
N HIS A 91 -29.12 -10.37 -4.51
CA HIS A 91 -30.32 -11.17 -4.79
C HIS A 91 -30.45 -11.61 -6.26
N SER A 92 -29.71 -12.64 -6.64
CA SER A 92 -30.02 -13.47 -7.82
C SER A 92 -30.45 -14.88 -7.39
N ALA A 93 -31.71 -15.03 -6.98
CA ALA A 93 -32.47 -16.29 -7.06
C ALA A 93 -33.89 -16.12 -6.48
N ARG A 94 -34.79 -15.46 -7.22
CA ARG A 94 -36.23 -15.79 -7.19
C ARG A 94 -36.77 -15.79 -8.62
N PRO A 95 -37.44 -16.86 -9.09
CA PRO A 95 -37.88 -16.98 -10.49
C PRO A 95 -39.05 -16.08 -10.90
N ASP A 96 -39.62 -15.28 -9.99
CA ASP A 96 -40.96 -14.68 -10.18
C ASP A 96 -41.02 -13.14 -10.13
N ARG A 97 -39.89 -12.42 -10.09
CA ARG A 97 -39.89 -10.95 -10.15
C ARG A 97 -38.82 -10.43 -11.09
N GLN A 98 -39.23 -9.47 -11.93
CA GLN A 98 -38.42 -8.81 -12.96
C GLN A 98 -37.03 -8.42 -12.43
N VAL A 99 -36.04 -8.86 -13.21
CA VAL A 99 -34.62 -8.58 -13.06
C VAL A 99 -34.41 -7.06 -13.04
N PHE A 100 -34.03 -6.49 -11.91
CA PHE A 100 -33.36 -5.20 -11.90
C PHE A 100 -31.92 -5.45 -12.33
N ALA A 101 -31.70 -5.50 -13.64
CA ALA A 101 -30.39 -5.23 -14.18
C ALA A 101 -30.06 -3.79 -13.75
N ILE A 102 -28.99 -3.62 -12.96
CA ILE A 102 -28.39 -2.30 -12.79
C ILE A 102 -27.93 -1.92 -14.21
N THR A 103 -28.75 -1.14 -14.89
CA THR A 103 -28.49 -0.60 -16.23
C THR A 103 -27.81 0.76 -16.14
N GLY A 104 -27.43 1.19 -14.92
CA GLY A 104 -26.66 2.38 -14.67
C GLY A 104 -25.15 2.11 -14.73
N THR A 105 -24.45 2.82 -15.60
CA THR A 105 -23.00 2.89 -15.62
C THR A 105 -22.55 3.67 -14.40
N LEU A 106 -21.96 3.01 -13.40
CA LEU A 106 -21.32 3.73 -12.28
C LEU A 106 -20.06 4.39 -12.84
N GLN A 107 -20.17 5.66 -13.22
CA GLN A 107 -19.12 6.38 -13.93
C GLN A 107 -17.84 6.45 -13.08
N PHE A 108 -16.73 6.22 -13.76
CA PHE A 108 -15.39 6.07 -13.23
C PHE A 108 -14.98 7.28 -12.38
N ALA A 109 -14.68 7.06 -11.09
CA ALA A 109 -13.99 8.04 -10.29
C ALA A 109 -12.48 7.86 -10.48
N ALA A 110 -11.82 8.84 -11.09
CA ALA A 110 -10.37 8.93 -11.05
C ALA A 110 -9.94 9.27 -9.61
N PRO A 111 -8.76 8.79 -9.15
CA PRO A 111 -8.22 9.19 -7.86
C PRO A 111 -7.87 10.68 -7.90
N HIS A 112 -8.81 11.54 -7.49
CA HIS A 112 -8.51 12.94 -7.21
C HIS A 112 -7.83 13.02 -5.84
N PRO A 113 -6.76 13.82 -5.68
CA PRO A 113 -6.05 13.95 -4.40
C PRO A 113 -6.92 14.51 -3.26
N ASP A 114 -8.09 15.09 -3.57
CA ASP A 114 -9.08 15.57 -2.59
C ASP A 114 -10.23 14.59 -2.35
N CYS A 115 -10.15 13.38 -2.91
CA CYS A 115 -11.23 12.41 -2.82
C CYS A 115 -11.23 11.67 -1.46
N ALA A 116 -12.36 11.69 -0.77
CA ALA A 116 -12.54 10.98 0.49
C ALA A 116 -12.79 9.47 0.28
N VAL A 117 -13.42 9.08 -0.84
CA VAL A 117 -13.75 7.68 -1.18
C VAL A 117 -13.57 7.44 -2.68
N TRP A 118 -12.75 6.47 -3.10
CA TRP A 118 -12.44 6.20 -4.51
C TRP A 118 -12.25 4.71 -4.80
N TRP A 119 -12.36 4.33 -6.08
CA TRP A 119 -11.97 3.01 -6.55
C TRP A 119 -10.47 2.96 -6.80
N ARG A 120 -9.76 2.07 -6.12
CA ARG A 120 -8.37 1.76 -6.43
C ARG A 120 -8.32 0.51 -7.29
N LEU A 121 -7.67 0.58 -8.45
CA LEU A 121 -7.26 -0.62 -9.16
C LEU A 121 -6.27 -1.37 -8.28
N VAL A 122 -6.54 -2.66 -8.09
CA VAL A 122 -5.58 -3.60 -7.55
C VAL A 122 -4.96 -4.30 -8.76
N PRO A 123 -3.74 -3.94 -9.19
CA PRO A 123 -2.96 -4.75 -10.13
C PRO A 123 -2.57 -6.09 -9.51
N ALA A 124 -2.22 -7.06 -10.35
CA ALA A 124 -2.05 -8.47 -9.96
C ALA A 124 -1.02 -8.76 -8.86
N ASP A 125 -0.22 -7.76 -8.57
CA ASP A 125 0.92 -7.76 -7.68
C ASP A 125 0.98 -6.59 -6.70
N VAL A 126 0.04 -5.67 -6.77
CA VAL A 126 -0.20 -4.78 -5.64
C VAL A 126 -0.74 -5.67 -4.54
N ILE A 127 -0.19 -5.57 -3.33
CA ILE A 127 -0.94 -5.98 -2.14
C ILE A 127 -2.08 -4.99 -2.01
N PRO A 128 -3.34 -5.42 -1.88
CA PRO A 128 -4.25 -4.59 -1.16
C PRO A 128 -5.22 -5.30 -0.21
N PRO A 129 -5.61 -4.56 0.82
CA PRO A 129 -5.35 -3.12 1.00
C PRO A 129 -4.08 -2.91 1.83
N ILE A 130 -3.53 -1.69 1.78
CA ILE A 130 -3.08 -1.07 3.04
C ILE A 130 -4.36 -1.06 3.89
N PRO A 131 -4.58 -2.01 4.82
CA PRO A 131 -5.90 -2.26 5.41
C PRO A 131 -6.51 -0.98 5.99
N GLU A 132 -5.66 -0.04 6.38
CA GLU A 132 -6.03 1.30 6.84
C GLU A 132 -6.82 2.16 5.84
N LEU A 133 -6.72 1.91 4.53
CA LEU A 133 -7.38 2.69 3.48
C LEU A 133 -8.52 1.95 2.77
N ALA A 134 -8.61 0.62 2.89
CA ALA A 134 -9.85 -0.05 2.47
C ALA A 134 -10.98 0.42 3.36
N LEU A 135 -12.15 0.67 2.78
CA LEU A 135 -13.33 0.91 3.59
C LEU A 135 -13.79 -0.43 4.19
N PRO A 136 -13.61 -0.67 5.51
CA PRO A 136 -14.05 -1.92 6.10
C PRO A 136 -15.57 -1.88 6.22
N LEU A 137 -16.24 -2.92 5.75
CA LEU A 137 -17.71 -3.03 5.81
C LEU A 137 -18.21 -4.08 6.81
N GLY A 138 -17.30 -4.86 7.39
CA GLY A 138 -17.61 -5.88 8.39
C GLY A 138 -16.44 -6.81 8.67
N VAL A 139 -16.72 -7.87 9.40
CA VAL A 139 -15.80 -8.98 9.67
C VAL A 139 -16.46 -10.30 9.29
N ASN A 140 -15.69 -11.29 8.83
CA ASN A 140 -16.19 -12.66 8.66
C ASN A 140 -16.21 -13.39 10.01
N GLY A 141 -16.63 -14.66 10.05
CA GLY A 141 -16.67 -15.42 11.30
C GLY A 141 -15.35 -16.05 11.72
N HIS A 142 -14.27 -15.74 11.02
CA HIS A 142 -12.89 -15.85 11.52
C HIS A 142 -12.34 -14.50 12.02
N LEU A 143 -13.21 -13.48 12.12
CA LEU A 143 -12.91 -12.11 12.54
C LEU A 143 -12.02 -11.31 11.58
N GLU A 144 -11.84 -11.78 10.34
CA GLU A 144 -11.07 -11.07 9.31
C GLU A 144 -11.90 -9.90 8.74
N LYS A 145 -11.28 -8.73 8.55
CA LYS A 145 -11.98 -7.57 7.97
C LYS A 145 -12.35 -7.79 6.50
N LEU A 146 -13.48 -7.23 6.10
CA LEU A 146 -14.05 -7.35 4.75
C LEU A 146 -14.23 -5.99 4.07
N GLY A 147 -14.05 -5.93 2.75
CA GLY A 147 -14.26 -4.74 1.91
C GLY A 147 -15.01 -5.06 0.62
N VAL A 148 -15.25 -4.02 -0.21
CA VAL A 148 -15.92 -4.18 -1.51
C VAL A 148 -14.91 -4.25 -2.64
N CYS A 149 -15.06 -5.25 -3.49
CA CYS A 149 -14.34 -5.31 -4.74
C CYS A 149 -15.28 -5.38 -5.95
N ARG A 150 -14.75 -5.04 -7.13
CA ARG A 150 -15.40 -5.28 -8.41
C ARG A 150 -14.37 -5.71 -9.45
N SER A 151 -14.76 -6.54 -10.41
CA SER A 151 -13.89 -7.00 -11.49
C SER A 151 -13.27 -5.87 -12.34
N PHE A 152 -12.11 -6.13 -12.95
CA PHE A 152 -11.35 -5.22 -13.81
C PHE A 152 -10.97 -5.89 -15.15
N GLY A 153 -10.90 -5.12 -16.25
CA GLY A 153 -10.55 -5.61 -17.59
C GLY A 153 -11.75 -6.02 -18.44
N ASP A 154 -11.65 -5.94 -19.76
CA ASP A 154 -12.74 -6.22 -20.71
C ASP A 154 -12.62 -7.68 -21.20
N GLY A 155 -13.65 -8.51 -21.02
CA GLY A 155 -13.57 -9.94 -21.38
C GLY A 155 -14.51 -10.87 -20.61
N SER A 156 -14.96 -11.94 -21.29
CA SER A 156 -16.05 -12.82 -20.85
C SER A 156 -15.79 -13.69 -19.61
N SER A 157 -14.55 -13.81 -19.15
CA SER A 157 -14.23 -14.55 -17.91
C SER A 157 -14.37 -13.69 -16.65
N VAL A 158 -14.34 -12.36 -16.82
CA VAL A 158 -14.28 -11.35 -15.75
C VAL A 158 -15.57 -10.50 -15.72
N GLU A 159 -16.40 -10.63 -16.76
CA GLU A 159 -17.68 -9.95 -16.92
C GLU A 159 -18.82 -10.95 -17.07
N ASP A 160 -20.01 -10.57 -16.62
CA ASP A 160 -21.26 -11.32 -16.88
C ASP A 160 -22.11 -10.49 -17.85
N GLY A 161 -22.15 -10.91 -19.12
CA GLY A 161 -22.85 -10.18 -20.19
C GLY A 161 -22.31 -8.77 -20.45
N GLY A 162 -21.01 -8.52 -20.22
CA GLY A 162 -20.37 -7.20 -20.37
C GLY A 162 -20.52 -6.27 -19.15
N GLN A 163 -21.06 -6.77 -18.04
CA GLN A 163 -21.12 -6.04 -16.78
C GLN A 163 -19.98 -6.46 -15.84
N LYS A 164 -19.35 -5.48 -15.17
CA LYS A 164 -18.36 -5.75 -14.13
C LYS A 164 -19.05 -6.44 -12.94
N LEU A 165 -18.48 -7.56 -12.49
CA LEU A 165 -18.92 -8.32 -11.33
C LEU A 165 -18.52 -7.62 -10.03
N TRP A 166 -19.38 -7.68 -9.00
CA TRP A 166 -19.13 -7.14 -7.67
C TRP A 166 -18.95 -8.27 -6.67
N GLY A 167 -18.14 -8.03 -5.64
CA GLY A 167 -17.77 -9.06 -4.69
C GLY A 167 -17.27 -8.54 -3.36
N THR A 168 -16.91 -9.50 -2.52
CA THR A 168 -16.34 -9.27 -1.20
C THR A 168 -14.83 -9.48 -1.27
N ALA A 169 -14.07 -8.46 -0.85
CA ALA A 169 -12.63 -8.60 -0.62
C ALA A 169 -12.39 -8.99 0.84
N VAL A 170 -11.58 -10.01 1.06
CA VAL A 170 -11.04 -10.31 2.40
C VAL A 170 -9.78 -9.46 2.57
N LEU A 171 -9.74 -8.65 3.63
CA LEU A 171 -8.70 -7.64 3.84
C LEU A 171 -7.57 -8.13 4.75
N GLU A 172 -7.78 -9.25 5.44
CA GLU A 172 -6.88 -9.78 6.47
C GLU A 172 -6.91 -11.32 6.47
N GLY A 173 -5.85 -11.96 6.97
CA GLY A 173 -5.81 -13.41 7.14
C GLY A 173 -5.49 -14.22 5.87
N ALA A 174 -5.82 -15.50 5.86
CA ALA A 174 -5.30 -16.45 4.86
C ALA A 174 -5.90 -16.24 3.45
N ASP A 175 -7.08 -15.66 3.38
CA ASP A 175 -7.77 -15.30 2.14
C ASP A 175 -7.59 -13.81 1.76
N ALA A 176 -6.71 -13.09 2.46
CA ALA A 176 -6.41 -11.70 2.14
C ALA A 176 -6.01 -11.52 0.66
N ASN A 177 -6.42 -10.41 0.05
CA ASN A 177 -6.20 -10.08 -1.37
C ASN A 177 -7.01 -10.91 -2.37
N ARG A 178 -8.01 -11.68 -1.91
CA ARG A 178 -8.98 -12.36 -2.78
C ARG A 178 -10.27 -11.58 -2.87
N CYS A 179 -10.79 -11.46 -4.08
CA CYS A 179 -12.12 -10.91 -4.33
C CYS A 179 -13.08 -12.03 -4.74
N PHE A 180 -14.07 -12.31 -3.90
CA PHE A 180 -15.07 -13.33 -4.14
C PHE A 180 -16.29 -12.72 -4.82
N VAL A 181 -16.55 -13.11 -6.07
CA VAL A 181 -17.69 -12.61 -6.87
C VAL A 181 -18.71 -13.71 -7.11
N THR A 182 -19.99 -13.36 -7.19
CA THR A 182 -21.07 -14.27 -7.57
C THR A 182 -21.69 -13.78 -8.87
N ARG A 183 -21.82 -14.66 -9.87
CA ARG A 183 -22.44 -14.38 -11.18
C ARG A 183 -23.96 -14.50 -11.11
N ALA A 184 -24.67 -13.99 -12.12
CA ALA A 184 -26.13 -14.02 -12.16
C ALA A 184 -26.70 -15.45 -12.19
N ASP A 185 -25.93 -16.42 -12.69
CA ASP A 185 -26.27 -17.85 -12.70
C ASP A 185 -26.04 -18.55 -11.34
N GLY A 186 -25.57 -17.82 -10.34
CA GLY A 186 -25.28 -18.33 -9.00
C GLY A 186 -23.93 -19.03 -8.86
N THR A 187 -23.10 -19.06 -9.90
CA THR A 187 -21.72 -19.56 -9.81
C THR A 187 -20.83 -18.54 -9.10
N THR A 188 -19.89 -19.03 -8.29
CA THR A 188 -18.89 -18.18 -7.65
C THR A 188 -17.59 -18.19 -8.45
N ALA A 189 -16.89 -17.06 -8.44
CA ALA A 189 -15.52 -16.98 -8.90
C ALA A 189 -14.66 -16.26 -7.87
N VAL A 190 -13.39 -16.61 -7.86
CA VAL A 190 -12.36 -15.94 -7.06
C VAL A 190 -11.48 -15.17 -8.03
N LEU A 191 -11.38 -13.87 -7.81
CA LEU A 191 -10.40 -13.02 -8.46
C LEU A 191 -9.20 -12.94 -7.51
N ASP A 192 -8.21 -13.78 -7.77
CA ASP A 192 -6.90 -13.73 -7.12
C ASP A 192 -6.04 -12.68 -7.80
N GLY A 193 -5.26 -11.91 -7.03
CA GLY A 193 -4.17 -11.11 -7.58
C GLY A 193 -4.64 -10.19 -8.70
N GLY A 194 -5.32 -9.11 -8.33
CA GLY A 194 -5.45 -7.89 -9.10
C GLY A 194 -6.05 -7.91 -10.49
N LEU A 195 -7.20 -8.55 -10.53
CA LEU A 195 -8.23 -8.35 -11.54
C LEU A 195 -9.47 -7.69 -10.92
N PHE A 196 -9.28 -6.84 -9.91
CA PHE A 196 -10.39 -6.14 -9.27
C PHE A 196 -10.03 -4.72 -8.82
N HIS A 197 -11.02 -3.83 -8.80
CA HIS A 197 -10.95 -2.59 -8.05
C HIS A 197 -11.40 -2.85 -6.62
N LEU A 198 -10.77 -2.20 -5.66
CA LEU A 198 -11.14 -2.18 -4.25
C LEU A 198 -11.65 -0.79 -3.87
N LEU A 199 -12.73 -0.72 -3.11
CA LEU A 199 -13.25 0.55 -2.59
C LEU A 199 -12.40 1.03 -1.42
N GLN A 200 -11.81 2.21 -1.57
CA GLN A 200 -10.97 2.84 -0.55
C GLN A 200 -11.59 4.12 -0.03
N ALA A 201 -11.24 4.45 1.21
CA ALA A 201 -11.68 5.64 1.90
C ALA A 201 -10.53 6.22 2.73
N ARG A 202 -10.36 7.55 2.73
CA ARG A 202 -9.41 8.21 3.64
C ARG A 202 -10.07 8.32 5.00
N PRO A 203 -9.46 7.88 6.11
CA PRO A 203 -9.98 8.15 7.44
C PRO A 203 -10.39 9.63 7.53
N ALA A 204 -11.57 9.90 8.09
CA ALA A 204 -11.93 11.25 8.49
C ALA A 204 -11.00 11.64 9.63
N VAL A 205 -9.76 12.00 9.32
CA VAL A 205 -8.86 12.57 10.32
C VAL A 205 -9.56 13.84 10.77
N PRO A 206 -9.88 14.01 12.07
CA PRO A 206 -10.19 15.34 12.57
C PRO A 206 -9.10 16.26 12.02
N ALA A 207 -9.45 17.45 11.52
CA ALA A 207 -8.45 18.41 11.10
C ALA A 207 -7.41 18.47 12.22
N CYS A 208 -6.20 17.95 11.96
CA CYS A 208 -5.22 17.78 13.02
C CYS A 208 -5.02 19.15 13.64
N VAL A 209 -5.18 19.22 14.96
CA VAL A 209 -5.05 20.47 15.70
C VAL A 209 -3.66 20.50 16.26
N ASP A 210 -2.91 21.55 15.90
CA ASP A 210 -1.56 21.70 16.41
C ASP A 210 -1.54 21.85 17.94
N SER A 211 -0.58 21.15 18.55
CA SER A 211 -0.29 21.24 19.98
C SER A 211 1.11 21.83 20.17
N GLU A 212 1.22 22.90 20.94
CA GLU A 212 2.52 23.54 21.24
C GLU A 212 3.48 22.59 21.96
N GLU A 213 2.97 21.76 22.88
CA GLU A 213 3.77 20.76 23.59
C GLU A 213 4.34 19.72 22.62
N LYS A 214 3.47 19.14 21.79
CA LYS A 214 3.85 18.13 20.79
C LYS A 214 4.76 18.71 19.71
N THR A 215 4.53 19.96 19.32
CA THR A 215 5.39 20.68 18.37
C THR A 215 6.81 20.81 18.91
N ARG A 216 6.96 21.23 20.18
CA ARG A 216 8.29 21.33 20.81
C ARG A 216 8.99 19.97 20.89
N GLU A 217 8.26 18.92 21.28
CA GLU A 217 8.80 17.57 21.38
C GLU A 217 9.27 17.04 20.01
N LEU A 218 8.41 17.09 18.99
CA LEU A 218 8.73 16.57 17.67
C LEU A 218 9.82 17.40 16.97
N ALA A 219 9.80 18.73 17.12
CA ALA A 219 10.83 19.61 16.56
C ALA A 219 12.20 19.33 17.19
N ALA A 220 12.26 19.19 18.52
CA ALA A 220 13.47 18.80 19.22
C ALA A 220 13.95 17.41 18.77
N GLY A 221 13.04 16.44 18.66
CA GLY A 221 13.35 15.10 18.18
C GLY A 221 13.85 15.05 16.73
N LEU A 222 13.33 15.90 15.85
CA LEU A 222 13.81 16.02 14.47
C LEU A 222 15.21 16.67 14.45
N SER A 223 15.40 17.78 15.16
CA SER A 223 16.70 18.47 15.25
C SER A 223 17.79 17.57 15.84
N GLU A 224 17.48 16.83 16.90
CA GLU A 224 18.40 15.85 17.49
C GLU A 224 18.80 14.78 16.47
N ARG A 225 17.85 14.19 15.74
CA ARG A 225 18.15 13.19 14.70
C ARG A 225 19.00 13.77 13.57
N ILE A 226 18.70 14.98 13.11
CA ILE A 226 19.50 15.67 12.09
C ILE A 226 20.94 15.87 12.57
N SER A 227 21.11 16.36 13.80
CA SER A 227 22.42 16.63 14.40
C SER A 227 23.23 15.35 14.62
N LEU A 228 22.61 14.29 15.15
CA LEU A 228 23.29 13.04 15.47
C LEU A 228 23.58 12.17 14.24
N MET A 229 22.71 12.19 13.23
CA MET A 229 22.76 11.21 12.14
C MET A 229 23.37 11.77 10.85
N LEU A 230 23.21 13.06 10.55
CA LEU A 230 23.68 13.63 9.29
C LEU A 230 25.10 14.20 9.43
N THR A 231 25.99 13.74 8.56
CA THR A 231 27.34 14.27 8.40
C THR A 231 27.32 15.58 7.62
N GLU A 232 28.45 16.29 7.61
CA GLU A 232 28.62 17.48 6.75
C GLU A 232 28.47 17.12 5.26
N GLY A 233 28.99 15.97 4.82
CA GLY A 233 28.83 15.50 3.46
C GLY A 233 27.37 15.21 3.07
N ASP A 234 26.55 14.75 4.03
CA ASP A 234 25.11 14.55 3.80
C ASP A 234 24.38 15.88 3.60
N ARG A 235 24.76 16.91 4.37
CA ARG A 235 24.19 18.27 4.28
C ARG A 235 24.54 18.90 2.94
N GLN A 236 25.82 18.81 2.55
CA GLN A 236 26.31 19.31 1.26
C GLN A 236 25.66 18.58 0.09
N LEU A 237 25.48 17.25 0.17
CA LEU A 237 24.78 16.49 -0.87
C LEU A 237 23.35 17.00 -1.10
N ILE A 238 22.61 17.31 -0.03
CA ILE A 238 21.26 17.88 -0.14
C ILE A 238 21.31 19.28 -0.76
N GLU A 239 22.26 20.13 -0.33
CA GLU A 239 22.46 21.46 -0.90
C GLU A 239 22.77 21.42 -2.39
N GLU A 240 23.74 20.61 -2.79
CA GLU A 240 24.14 20.43 -4.20
C GLU A 240 22.95 19.99 -5.05
N VAL A 241 22.17 19.01 -4.59
CA VAL A 241 21.00 18.53 -5.33
C VAL A 241 19.93 19.60 -5.46
N VAL A 242 19.61 20.34 -4.39
CA VAL A 242 18.59 21.40 -4.42
C VAL A 242 19.02 22.53 -5.36
N VAL A 243 20.29 22.97 -5.26
CA VAL A 243 20.82 24.06 -6.09
C VAL A 243 20.89 23.67 -7.57
N THR A 244 21.37 22.45 -7.88
CA THR A 244 21.51 21.99 -9.28
C THR A 244 20.18 21.66 -9.95
N SER A 245 19.14 21.33 -9.17
CA SER A 245 17.82 21.00 -9.71
C SER A 245 16.92 22.22 -9.97
N GLN A 246 17.31 23.40 -9.48
CA GLN A 246 16.55 24.63 -9.66
C GLN A 246 17.12 25.48 -10.80
N THR A 247 16.23 26.17 -11.52
CA THR A 247 16.55 26.96 -12.72
C THR A 247 16.98 28.39 -12.41
N GLU A 248 16.75 28.86 -11.18
CA GLU A 248 17.08 30.22 -10.75
C GLU A 248 17.94 30.19 -9.47
N GLY A 249 18.89 31.12 -9.36
CA GLY A 249 19.92 31.17 -8.32
C GLY A 249 19.38 31.39 -6.92
N LEU A 250 18.77 30.36 -6.34
CA LEU A 250 18.34 30.33 -4.96
C LEU A 250 19.59 30.30 -4.07
N ASP A 251 19.73 31.28 -3.19
CA ASP A 251 20.72 31.26 -2.12
C ASP A 251 20.23 30.27 -1.05
N PHE A 252 20.45 28.98 -1.29
CA PHE A 252 20.01 27.87 -0.45
C PHE A 252 21.16 27.37 0.44
N SER A 253 20.80 27.03 1.69
CA SER A 253 21.64 26.25 2.58
C SER A 253 20.78 25.22 3.33
N PHE A 254 21.39 24.10 3.71
CA PHE A 254 20.79 23.07 4.54
C PHE A 254 20.26 23.65 5.85
N ALA A 255 20.98 24.62 6.45
CA ALA A 255 20.53 25.31 7.64
C ALA A 255 19.17 26.01 7.46
N THR A 256 18.85 26.46 6.23
CA THR A 256 17.54 27.05 5.90
C THR A 256 16.46 25.98 5.87
N LEU A 257 16.72 24.82 5.26
CA LEU A 257 15.82 23.67 5.31
C LEU A 257 15.60 23.19 6.75
N GLU A 258 16.66 23.02 7.53
CA GLU A 258 16.59 22.53 8.90
C GLU A 258 15.73 23.45 9.78
N ARG A 259 15.96 24.77 9.73
CA ARG A 259 15.12 25.75 10.43
C ARG A 259 13.67 25.68 9.99
N ALA A 260 13.41 25.59 8.68
CA ALA A 260 12.05 25.55 8.16
C ALA A 260 11.32 24.26 8.57
N ALA A 261 11.98 23.11 8.50
CA ALA A 261 11.41 21.81 8.86
C ALA A 261 11.15 21.70 10.38
N THR A 262 12.05 22.22 11.21
CA THR A 262 11.90 22.20 12.69
C THR A 262 10.92 23.26 13.21
N SER A 263 10.50 24.21 12.38
CA SER A 263 9.49 25.22 12.72
C SER A 263 8.06 24.83 12.33
N LEU A 264 7.86 23.62 11.78
CA LEU A 264 6.55 23.10 11.41
C LEU A 264 5.67 22.86 12.65
N GLY A 265 4.36 22.93 12.48
CA GLY A 265 3.40 22.49 13.50
C GLY A 265 3.46 20.97 13.71
N SER A 266 3.07 20.52 14.91
CA SER A 266 2.97 19.10 15.27
C SER A 266 2.30 18.23 14.20
N CYS A 267 1.26 18.71 13.52
CA CYS A 267 0.54 17.93 12.50
C CYS A 267 1.40 17.59 11.28
N ASP A 268 2.25 18.51 10.85
CA ASP A 268 3.16 18.26 9.72
C ASP A 268 4.44 17.58 10.18
N LEU A 269 4.93 17.88 11.38
CA LEU A 269 6.05 17.16 11.99
C LEU A 269 5.75 15.67 12.13
N GLU A 270 4.55 15.29 12.56
CA GLU A 270 4.14 13.88 12.61
C GLU A 270 4.24 13.19 11.25
N LYS A 271 3.77 13.85 10.19
CA LYS A 271 3.88 13.32 8.83
C LYS A 271 5.33 13.22 8.39
N VAL A 272 6.14 14.25 8.64
CA VAL A 272 7.57 14.29 8.30
C VAL A 272 8.33 13.15 8.98
N MET A 273 8.04 12.90 10.26
CA MET A 273 8.66 11.85 11.07
C MET A 273 8.04 10.46 10.86
N SER A 274 6.96 10.35 10.10
CA SER A 274 6.28 9.08 9.82
C SER A 274 6.95 8.27 8.70
N ALA A 275 6.52 7.02 8.59
CA ALA A 275 6.85 6.11 7.49
C ALA A 275 6.11 6.42 6.16
N ALA A 276 5.30 7.49 6.10
CA ALA A 276 4.55 7.84 4.90
C ALA A 276 5.48 8.02 3.69
N ARG A 277 5.27 7.23 2.63
CA ARG A 277 6.11 7.22 1.43
C ARG A 277 6.44 8.62 0.91
N PHE A 278 5.43 9.49 0.86
CA PHE A 278 5.59 10.88 0.44
C PHE A 278 4.77 11.83 1.34
N VAL A 279 5.34 13.00 1.64
CA VAL A 279 4.65 14.08 2.35
C VAL A 279 4.55 15.24 1.38
N HIS A 280 3.34 15.52 0.90
CA HIS A 280 3.08 16.66 0.03
C HIS A 280 3.15 17.96 0.84
N HIS A 281 4.24 18.69 0.69
CA HIS A 281 4.49 19.91 1.45
C HIS A 281 5.33 20.93 0.64
N PRO A 282 5.09 22.24 0.77
CA PRO A 282 5.86 23.27 0.06
C PRO A 282 7.38 23.19 0.30
N LEU A 283 7.82 22.74 1.49
CA LEU A 283 9.25 22.57 1.80
C LEU A 283 9.95 21.48 0.99
N ASN A 284 9.25 20.70 0.15
CA ASN A 284 9.91 19.83 -0.80
C ASN A 284 10.77 20.61 -1.81
N THR A 285 10.41 21.87 -2.11
CA THR A 285 11.26 22.80 -2.88
C THR A 285 12.61 23.05 -2.21
N LEU A 286 12.65 23.06 -0.87
CA LEU A 286 13.88 23.18 -0.07
C LEU A 286 14.54 21.83 0.23
N GLY A 287 14.02 20.72 -0.28
CA GLY A 287 14.60 19.40 -0.08
C GLY A 287 14.06 18.61 1.12
N LEU A 288 12.88 18.93 1.66
CA LEU A 288 12.28 18.16 2.77
C LEU A 288 12.21 16.65 2.50
N HIS A 289 11.81 16.24 1.30
CA HIS A 289 11.80 14.81 0.96
C HIS A 289 13.20 14.20 0.97
N LEU A 290 14.21 14.92 0.46
CA LEU A 290 15.61 14.46 0.44
C LEU A 290 16.15 14.29 1.86
N LEU A 291 15.86 15.24 2.75
CA LEU A 291 16.17 15.14 4.17
C LEU A 291 15.60 13.85 4.76
N ARG A 292 14.34 13.51 4.48
CA ARG A 292 13.72 12.25 4.94
C ARG A 292 14.44 11.02 4.39
N CYS A 293 14.79 11.02 3.10
CA CYS A 293 15.53 9.92 2.46
C CYS A 293 16.90 9.68 3.11
N VAL A 294 17.73 10.71 3.20
CA VAL A 294 19.10 10.60 3.72
C VAL A 294 19.08 10.30 5.22
N LEU A 295 18.17 10.93 5.97
CA LEU A 295 18.03 10.67 7.40
C LEU A 295 17.63 9.22 7.69
N ALA A 296 16.68 8.66 6.91
CA ALA A 296 16.26 7.27 7.06
C ALA A 296 17.39 6.27 6.78
N GLU A 297 18.21 6.53 5.75
CA GLU A 297 19.41 5.72 5.44
C GLU A 297 20.41 5.75 6.61
N ARG A 298 20.78 6.94 7.09
CA ARG A 298 21.74 7.10 8.21
C ARG A 298 21.24 6.50 9.50
N MET A 299 19.94 6.62 9.80
CA MET A 299 19.32 5.96 10.94
C MET A 299 19.38 4.43 10.84
N GLY A 300 19.15 3.87 9.65
CA GLY A 300 19.28 2.43 9.40
C GLY A 300 20.70 1.93 9.64
N GLU A 301 21.70 2.63 9.10
CA GLU A 301 23.12 2.31 9.30
C GLU A 301 23.54 2.43 10.77
N ALA A 302 23.08 3.47 11.48
CA ALA A 302 23.35 3.65 12.90
C ALA A 302 22.76 2.50 13.74
N ARG A 303 21.53 2.06 13.42
CA ARG A 303 20.91 0.90 14.05
C ARG A 303 21.67 -0.39 13.79
N ALA A 304 22.17 -0.59 12.57
CA ALA A 304 22.97 -1.77 12.23
C ALA A 304 24.26 -1.82 13.06
N ARG A 305 25.01 -0.71 13.13
CA ARG A 305 26.23 -0.60 13.96
C ARG A 305 25.95 -0.80 15.44
N ALA A 306 24.93 -0.15 15.97
CA ALA A 306 24.58 -0.25 17.39
C ALA A 306 24.23 -1.67 17.83
N ARG A 307 23.76 -2.51 16.90
CA ARG A 307 23.38 -3.91 17.15
C ARG A 307 24.43 -4.92 16.66
N GLY A 308 25.55 -4.47 16.11
CA GLY A 308 26.59 -5.33 15.53
C GLY A 308 26.14 -6.08 14.27
N TYR A 309 25.05 -5.64 13.63
CA TYR A 309 24.55 -6.24 12.38
C TYR A 309 25.46 -5.95 11.19
N ASP A 310 26.24 -4.87 11.27
CA ASP A 310 27.30 -4.55 10.33
C ASP A 310 28.44 -5.57 10.31
N LEU A 311 28.55 -6.41 11.35
CA LEU A 311 29.50 -7.52 11.43
C LEU A 311 28.98 -8.81 10.80
N HIS A 312 27.71 -8.87 10.39
CA HIS A 312 27.16 -10.05 9.74
C HIS A 312 27.86 -10.28 8.38
N PRO A 313 28.20 -11.53 8.01
CA PRO A 313 28.93 -11.81 6.76
C PRO A 313 28.25 -11.27 5.50
N ASP A 314 26.92 -11.26 5.47
CA ASP A 314 26.13 -10.75 4.36
C ASP A 314 25.92 -9.22 4.37
N TYR A 315 26.30 -8.51 5.43
CA TYR A 315 26.02 -7.07 5.55
C TYR A 315 26.72 -6.25 4.46
N ALA A 316 27.98 -6.55 4.14
CA ALA A 316 28.71 -5.80 3.11
C ALA A 316 28.01 -5.89 1.73
N THR A 317 27.53 -7.07 1.38
CA THR A 317 26.75 -7.31 0.15
C THR A 317 25.40 -6.59 0.22
N TRP A 318 24.65 -6.75 1.31
CA TRP A 318 23.36 -6.06 1.50
C TRP A 318 23.51 -4.54 1.41
N HIS A 319 24.49 -3.99 2.13
CA HIS A 319 24.76 -2.57 2.19
C HIS A 319 25.15 -2.03 0.80
N THR A 320 25.93 -2.77 0.02
CA THR A 320 26.39 -2.34 -1.32
C THR A 320 25.31 -2.50 -2.38
N ASP A 321 24.62 -3.63 -2.40
CA ASP A 321 23.76 -4.03 -3.51
C ASP A 321 22.27 -3.78 -3.25
N GLY A 322 21.85 -3.76 -1.97
CA GLY A 322 20.43 -3.75 -1.60
C GLY A 322 19.70 -5.04 -1.96
N LEU A 323 20.45 -6.11 -2.28
CA LEU A 323 19.95 -7.39 -2.74
C LEU A 323 20.80 -8.52 -2.16
N LEU A 324 20.16 -9.53 -1.57
CA LEU A 324 20.77 -10.81 -1.24
C LEU A 324 20.08 -11.93 -2.01
N VAL A 325 20.88 -12.83 -2.57
CA VAL A 325 20.42 -14.07 -3.21
C VAL A 325 21.20 -15.20 -2.57
N LYS A 326 20.51 -16.12 -1.89
CA LYS A 326 21.13 -17.18 -1.10
C LYS A 326 20.50 -18.53 -1.42
N ASP A 327 21.30 -19.59 -1.30
CA ASP A 327 20.79 -20.95 -1.32
C ASP A 327 20.20 -21.26 0.06
N MET A 328 18.90 -21.53 0.11
CA MET A 328 18.18 -21.85 1.35
C MET A 328 18.54 -23.24 1.89
N ASP A 329 19.08 -24.11 1.04
CA ASP A 329 19.52 -25.46 1.37
C ASP A 329 21.00 -25.52 1.78
N ASP A 330 21.74 -24.41 1.68
CA ASP A 330 23.14 -24.34 2.10
C ASP A 330 23.26 -24.56 3.62
N PRO A 331 23.99 -25.59 4.08
CA PRO A 331 24.22 -25.82 5.51
C PRO A 331 24.86 -24.61 6.22
N ALA A 332 25.66 -23.80 5.51
CA ALA A 332 26.28 -22.60 6.06
C ALA A 332 25.27 -21.50 6.37
N LEU A 333 24.07 -21.52 5.77
CA LEU A 333 22.99 -20.61 6.12
C LEU A 333 22.49 -20.87 7.54
N GLY A 334 22.56 -22.12 8.05
CA GLY A 334 22.06 -22.45 9.39
C GLY A 334 20.53 -22.54 9.48
N GLY A 335 19.86 -22.86 8.37
CA GLY A 335 18.40 -23.05 8.30
C GLY A 335 17.60 -21.78 8.61
N GLU A 336 16.40 -21.95 9.18
CA GLU A 336 15.50 -20.81 9.46
C GLU A 336 16.04 -19.86 10.54
N GLU A 337 16.84 -20.35 11.49
CA GLU A 337 17.49 -19.48 12.48
C GLU A 337 18.50 -18.53 11.84
N GLY A 338 19.25 -19.00 10.85
CA GLY A 338 20.17 -18.14 10.12
C GLY A 338 19.45 -17.17 9.17
N LEU A 339 18.34 -17.58 8.55
CA LEU A 339 17.45 -16.65 7.85
C LEU A 339 16.91 -15.57 8.77
N LEU A 340 16.50 -15.91 9.99
CA LEU A 340 16.05 -14.94 10.98
C LEU A 340 17.16 -13.93 11.32
N LYS A 341 18.41 -14.38 11.46
CA LYS A 341 19.57 -13.49 11.66
C LYS A 341 19.79 -12.55 10.47
N ILE A 342 19.60 -13.03 9.24
CA ILE A 342 19.63 -12.18 8.04
C ILE A 342 18.48 -11.15 8.10
N PHE A 343 17.25 -11.56 8.44
CA PHE A 343 16.12 -10.64 8.55
C PHE A 343 16.31 -9.56 9.62
N GLN A 344 16.91 -9.93 10.75
CA GLN A 344 17.30 -8.98 11.80
C GLN A 344 18.37 -8.00 11.29
N MET A 345 19.38 -8.52 10.59
CA MET A 345 20.44 -7.69 10.02
C MET A 345 19.90 -6.69 8.98
N ILE A 346 19.10 -7.15 8.02
CA ILE A 346 18.60 -6.31 6.93
C ILE A 346 17.59 -5.27 7.43
N SER A 347 16.72 -5.61 8.38
CA SER A 347 15.70 -4.68 8.89
C SER A 347 16.30 -3.67 9.86
N GLY A 348 17.36 -4.07 10.57
CA GLY A 348 17.92 -3.30 11.66
C GLY A 348 17.00 -3.23 12.88
N GLU A 349 16.04 -4.16 13.02
CA GLU A 349 15.11 -4.27 14.15
C GLU A 349 15.03 -5.72 14.65
N GLN A 350 14.42 -5.94 15.82
CA GLN A 350 14.37 -7.27 16.44
C GLN A 350 13.00 -7.95 16.41
N THR A 351 11.87 -7.25 16.55
CA THR A 351 10.70 -7.98 17.09
C THR A 351 9.29 -7.50 16.74
N LEU A 352 9.05 -6.70 15.69
CA LEU A 352 7.66 -6.47 15.22
C LEU A 352 7.43 -6.69 13.73
N GLY A 353 8.41 -6.35 12.87
CA GLY A 353 8.31 -6.58 11.42
C GLY A 353 8.92 -7.90 10.92
N ILE A 354 9.49 -8.72 11.82
CA ILE A 354 10.16 -9.96 11.45
C ILE A 354 9.32 -11.15 11.91
N PRO A 355 9.00 -12.12 11.03
CA PRO A 355 8.26 -13.32 11.40
C PRO A 355 8.95 -14.13 12.48
N SER A 356 8.16 -14.66 13.42
CA SER A 356 8.63 -15.67 14.37
C SER A 356 8.80 -17.02 13.69
N LEU A 357 9.72 -17.84 14.20
CA LEU A 357 9.85 -19.23 13.80
C LEU A 357 8.63 -20.06 14.25
N PRO A 358 8.24 -21.11 13.50
CA PRO A 358 8.77 -21.48 12.18
C PRO A 358 8.33 -20.49 11.10
N LEU A 359 9.17 -20.28 10.08
CA LEU A 359 8.83 -19.40 8.97
C LEU A 359 7.71 -20.02 8.13
N VAL A 360 6.57 -19.33 8.04
CA VAL A 360 5.43 -19.79 7.25
C VAL A 360 5.51 -19.18 5.86
N TRP A 361 5.50 -20.03 4.83
CA TRP A 361 5.59 -19.63 3.43
C TRP A 361 4.26 -19.82 2.71
N THR A 362 3.81 -18.80 1.99
CA THR A 362 2.61 -18.83 1.15
C THR A 362 2.99 -18.75 -0.32
N THR A 363 2.30 -19.52 -1.17
CA THR A 363 2.54 -19.47 -2.61
C THR A 363 2.03 -18.17 -3.19
N ARG A 364 2.83 -17.56 -4.06
CA ARG A 364 2.45 -16.41 -4.87
C ARG A 364 2.87 -16.66 -6.31
N ASN A 365 1.90 -17.09 -7.10
CA ASN A 365 2.05 -17.32 -8.52
C ASN A 365 1.66 -16.05 -9.28
N VAL A 366 2.48 -15.64 -10.22
CA VAL A 366 2.23 -14.45 -11.03
C VAL A 366 2.26 -14.84 -12.50
N THR A 367 1.12 -14.74 -13.17
CA THR A 367 1.03 -14.98 -14.61
C THR A 367 1.40 -13.70 -15.37
N VAL A 368 2.31 -13.82 -16.34
CA VAL A 368 2.67 -12.75 -17.26
C VAL A 368 1.44 -12.37 -18.08
N GLN A 369 1.07 -11.10 -18.03
CA GLN A 369 -0.13 -10.58 -18.68
C GLN A 369 0.17 -10.14 -20.12
N THR A 370 -0.85 -10.15 -20.97
CA THR A 370 -0.80 -9.51 -22.29
C THR A 370 -0.98 -7.99 -22.20
N GLU A 371 -1.72 -7.53 -21.20
CA GLU A 371 -1.94 -6.11 -20.95
C GLU A 371 -0.78 -5.48 -20.18
N ARG A 372 -0.64 -4.16 -20.33
CA ARG A 372 0.38 -3.40 -19.61
C ARG A 372 0.15 -3.51 -18.10
N ASP A 373 1.07 -4.18 -17.42
CA ASP A 373 1.15 -4.17 -15.97
C ASP A 373 2.06 -3.04 -15.53
N LEU A 374 1.55 -2.14 -14.67
CA LEU A 374 2.32 -1.03 -14.14
C LEU A 374 3.59 -1.51 -13.44
N GLN A 375 3.64 -2.73 -12.92
CA GLN A 375 4.82 -3.22 -12.22
C GLN A 375 5.94 -3.67 -13.14
N ASN A 376 5.71 -3.69 -14.45
CA ASN A 376 6.79 -3.71 -15.42
C ASN A 376 7.54 -2.36 -15.49
N ASP A 377 6.96 -1.27 -14.99
CA ASP A 377 7.69 -0.01 -14.86
C ASP A 377 8.62 -0.08 -13.63
N PHE A 378 9.91 0.24 -13.80
CA PHE A 378 10.83 0.40 -12.67
C PHE A 378 10.31 1.40 -11.65
N HIS A 379 10.36 1.04 -10.37
CA HIS A 379 9.84 1.85 -9.29
C HIS A 379 10.57 1.65 -7.96
N VAL A 380 10.38 2.59 -7.03
CA VAL A 380 10.67 2.45 -5.60
C VAL A 380 9.36 2.52 -4.82
N ASP A 381 9.17 1.61 -3.87
CA ASP A 381 7.94 1.60 -3.07
C ASP A 381 8.01 2.63 -1.94
N THR A 382 9.19 2.85 -1.36
CA THR A 382 9.36 3.79 -0.25
C THR A 382 10.78 4.36 -0.19
N PHE A 383 10.98 5.37 0.67
CA PHE A 383 12.26 6.03 0.88
C PHE A 383 13.09 5.41 2.02
N HIS A 384 12.45 4.67 2.92
CA HIS A 384 13.10 4.07 4.10
C HIS A 384 13.27 2.56 3.94
N ASN A 385 13.97 1.93 4.89
CA ASN A 385 14.37 0.54 4.78
C ASN A 385 13.20 -0.42 4.97
N ILE A 386 12.63 -0.86 3.85
CA ILE A 386 11.63 -1.90 3.75
C ILE A 386 12.14 -2.95 2.75
N VAL A 387 11.83 -4.22 3.00
CA VAL A 387 12.39 -5.35 2.27
C VAL A 387 11.30 -6.30 1.80
N LYS A 388 11.44 -6.81 0.59
CA LYS A 388 10.61 -7.91 0.09
C LYS A 388 11.44 -9.19 0.06
N VAL A 389 10.81 -10.29 0.47
CA VAL A 389 11.43 -11.61 0.51
C VAL A 389 10.65 -12.55 -0.40
N TRP A 390 11.37 -13.18 -1.33
CA TRP A 390 10.84 -14.24 -2.18
C TRP A 390 11.67 -15.50 -1.99
N LEU A 391 10.99 -16.63 -1.96
CA LEU A 391 11.61 -17.93 -2.15
C LEU A 391 11.26 -18.39 -3.57
N PHE A 392 12.26 -18.78 -4.35
CA PHE A 392 12.12 -19.42 -5.65
C PHE A 392 12.47 -20.90 -5.50
N GLN A 393 11.51 -21.78 -5.75
CA GLN A 393 11.70 -23.23 -5.73
C GLN A 393 11.83 -23.76 -7.17
N ASN A 394 12.85 -24.57 -7.42
CA ASN A 394 13.14 -25.16 -8.72
C ASN A 394 13.08 -26.69 -8.63
N PRO A 395 12.24 -27.38 -9.45
CA PRO A 395 11.20 -26.88 -10.36
C PRO A 395 9.89 -26.45 -9.63
N PRO A 396 8.98 -25.67 -10.26
CA PRO A 396 9.00 -25.21 -11.66
C PRO A 396 9.89 -23.97 -11.93
N GLY A 397 10.47 -23.36 -10.89
CA GLY A 397 11.50 -22.31 -11.03
C GLY A 397 11.00 -20.94 -11.49
N VAL A 398 11.96 -20.03 -11.67
CA VAL A 398 11.79 -18.71 -12.27
C VAL A 398 12.85 -18.56 -13.35
N ALA A 399 12.45 -18.48 -14.62
CA ALA A 399 13.31 -18.18 -15.76
C ALA A 399 12.93 -16.81 -16.37
N LEU A 400 13.64 -16.43 -17.43
CA LEU A 400 13.41 -15.14 -18.11
C LEU A 400 11.99 -15.07 -18.67
N GLU A 401 11.48 -16.19 -19.19
CA GLU A 401 10.18 -16.29 -19.82
C GLU A 401 9.01 -16.16 -18.83
N GLU A 402 9.25 -16.34 -17.53
CA GLU A 402 8.24 -16.14 -16.49
C GLU A 402 8.18 -14.71 -15.94
N GLY A 403 8.97 -13.76 -16.45
CA GLY A 403 8.99 -12.39 -15.95
C GLY A 403 9.62 -12.29 -14.54
N PRO A 404 10.94 -12.52 -14.42
CA PRO A 404 11.65 -12.51 -13.15
C PRO A 404 11.62 -11.13 -12.49
N LEU A 405 12.09 -11.01 -11.24
CA LEU A 405 12.36 -9.70 -10.66
C LEU A 405 13.51 -9.04 -11.45
N MET A 406 13.33 -7.81 -11.93
CA MET A 406 14.41 -6.96 -12.42
C MET A 406 14.86 -6.05 -11.28
N PHE A 407 16.16 -5.93 -11.05
CA PHE A 407 16.68 -5.16 -9.93
C PHE A 407 17.95 -4.40 -10.31
N ALA A 408 17.97 -3.08 -10.03
CA ALA A 408 19.16 -2.25 -10.20
C ALA A 408 19.96 -2.20 -8.89
N ARG A 409 21.03 -3.02 -8.81
CA ARG A 409 21.87 -3.12 -7.60
C ARG A 409 22.45 -1.76 -7.20
N GLY A 410 22.45 -1.47 -5.90
CA GLY A 410 22.97 -0.23 -5.34
C GLY A 410 22.05 0.98 -5.48
N SER A 411 20.94 0.87 -6.22
CA SER A 411 19.99 1.98 -6.39
C SER A 411 19.15 2.26 -5.14
N HIS A 412 19.24 1.46 -4.07
CA HIS A 412 18.65 1.77 -2.76
C HIS A 412 19.35 2.96 -2.10
N LYS A 413 20.66 3.14 -2.34
CA LYS A 413 21.45 4.24 -1.77
C LYS A 413 21.03 5.60 -2.29
N ASN A 414 21.09 6.61 -1.42
CA ASN A 414 20.81 8.00 -1.76
C ASN A 414 22.01 8.68 -2.44
N SER A 415 22.34 8.23 -3.67
CA SER A 415 23.34 8.91 -4.50
C SER A 415 22.84 10.28 -4.97
N HIS A 416 23.75 11.17 -5.37
CA HIS A 416 23.39 12.48 -5.95
C HIS A 416 22.39 12.34 -7.10
N SER A 417 22.62 11.42 -8.03
CA SER A 417 21.75 11.21 -9.20
C SER A 417 20.34 10.72 -8.81
N LYS A 418 20.23 9.84 -7.81
CA LYS A 418 18.93 9.39 -7.30
C LYS A 418 18.20 10.52 -6.58
N LEU A 419 18.90 11.26 -5.73
CA LEU A 419 18.31 12.38 -4.99
C LEU A 419 17.86 13.50 -5.93
N GLN A 420 18.60 13.78 -7.02
CA GLN A 420 18.17 14.70 -8.06
C GLN A 420 16.86 14.25 -8.72
N TRP A 421 16.77 12.98 -9.12
CA TRP A 421 15.53 12.40 -9.65
C TRP A 421 14.37 12.54 -8.66
N MET A 422 14.57 12.19 -7.38
CA MET A 422 13.55 12.30 -6.32
C MET A 422 13.17 13.76 -6.02
N HIS A 423 14.11 14.70 -6.08
CA HIS A 423 13.86 16.11 -5.84
C HIS A 423 12.94 16.70 -6.90
N ILE A 424 13.22 16.41 -8.17
CA ILE A 424 12.39 16.85 -9.30
C ILE A 424 10.98 16.23 -9.18
N TYR A 425 10.92 14.95 -8.81
CA TYR A 425 9.65 14.24 -8.59
C TYR A 425 8.81 14.87 -7.46
N ALA A 426 9.47 15.40 -6.42
CA ALA A 426 8.84 16.00 -5.25
C ALA A 426 8.43 17.47 -5.44
N GLN A 427 8.77 18.11 -6.57
CA GLN A 427 8.43 19.52 -6.82
C GLN A 427 6.91 19.71 -6.94
N PRO A 428 6.33 20.79 -6.37
CA PRO A 428 4.93 21.13 -6.57
C PRO A 428 4.55 21.21 -8.07
N PRO A 429 3.36 20.70 -8.47
CA PRO A 429 2.27 20.19 -7.63
C PRO A 429 2.43 18.72 -7.18
N ALA A 430 3.57 18.08 -7.46
CA ALA A 430 3.93 16.72 -7.03
C ALA A 430 2.84 15.66 -7.29
N THR A 431 2.06 15.83 -8.36
CA THR A 431 0.87 15.01 -8.63
C THR A 431 1.25 13.54 -8.79
N GLU A 432 2.37 13.26 -9.43
CA GLU A 432 2.92 11.93 -9.62
C GLU A 432 3.47 11.35 -8.33
N ALA A 433 4.06 12.17 -7.45
CA ALA A 433 4.61 11.72 -6.16
C ALA A 433 3.51 11.25 -5.21
N VAL A 434 2.35 11.92 -5.25
CA VAL A 434 1.17 11.57 -4.44
C VAL A 434 0.47 10.30 -4.95
N ARG A 435 0.70 9.88 -6.20
CA ARG A 435 0.12 8.65 -6.73
C ARG A 435 0.74 7.43 -6.06
N GLU A 436 -0.09 6.67 -5.37
CA GLU A 436 0.24 5.37 -4.79
C GLU A 436 0.30 4.26 -5.86
N PRO A 437 1.02 3.14 -5.59
CA PRO A 437 1.76 2.83 -4.36
C PRO A 437 3.24 3.23 -4.36
N SER A 438 3.78 3.74 -5.48
CA SER A 438 5.22 3.80 -5.69
C SER A 438 5.63 4.98 -6.58
N PHE A 439 6.89 5.41 -6.46
CA PHE A 439 7.51 6.34 -7.40
C PHE A 439 8.06 5.56 -8.58
N ARG A 440 7.59 5.87 -9.79
CA ARG A 440 8.00 5.14 -11.01
C ARG A 440 9.10 5.91 -11.71
N LEU A 441 10.15 5.23 -12.15
CA LEU A 441 11.33 5.82 -12.79
C LEU A 441 10.94 6.82 -13.89
N ARG A 442 10.00 6.42 -14.75
CA ARG A 442 9.44 7.22 -15.86
C ARG A 442 8.04 7.77 -15.58
N GLY A 443 7.59 7.73 -14.33
CA GLY A 443 6.24 8.18 -13.94
C GLY A 443 6.05 9.69 -13.96
N CYS A 444 7.16 10.45 -13.93
CA CYS A 444 7.17 11.90 -13.98
C CYS A 444 8.09 12.38 -15.13
N GLU A 445 7.53 13.09 -16.10
CA GLU A 445 8.24 13.50 -17.30
C GLU A 445 9.37 14.50 -17.01
N SER A 446 9.15 15.43 -16.07
CA SER A 446 10.18 16.39 -15.64
C SER A 446 11.35 15.67 -14.97
N ALA A 447 11.09 14.72 -14.08
CA ALA A 447 12.14 13.93 -13.43
C ALA A 447 12.88 13.04 -14.43
N THR A 448 12.16 12.48 -15.41
CA THR A 448 12.76 11.67 -16.48
C THR A 448 13.75 12.48 -17.32
N ARG A 449 13.41 13.73 -17.65
CA ARG A 449 14.30 14.62 -18.41
C ARG A 449 15.42 15.20 -17.55
N GLY A 450 15.09 15.71 -16.37
CA GLY A 450 16.03 16.41 -15.50
C GLY A 450 17.04 15.51 -14.80
N ALA A 451 16.79 14.20 -14.77
CA ALA A 451 17.73 13.17 -14.29
C ALA A 451 17.93 12.05 -15.33
N ALA A 452 18.03 12.40 -16.62
CA ALA A 452 18.12 11.44 -17.72
C ALA A 452 19.28 10.44 -17.59
N ASP A 453 20.42 10.88 -17.05
CA ASP A 453 21.57 10.00 -16.80
C ASP A 453 21.29 8.96 -15.73
N TYR A 454 20.54 9.33 -14.68
CA TYR A 454 20.10 8.38 -13.66
C TYR A 454 19.14 7.34 -14.24
N VAL A 455 18.16 7.79 -15.04
CA VAL A 455 17.20 6.90 -15.70
C VAL A 455 17.92 5.90 -16.60
N ARG A 456 18.86 6.39 -17.43
CA ARG A 456 19.66 5.52 -18.30
C ARG A 456 20.51 4.53 -17.50
N TRP A 457 21.17 5.00 -16.44
CA TRP A 457 21.96 4.12 -15.57
C TRP A 457 21.11 3.02 -14.95
N VAL A 458 19.89 3.31 -14.44
CA VAL A 458 19.00 2.29 -13.88
C VAL A 458 18.65 1.23 -14.93
N GLU A 459 18.30 1.65 -16.15
CA GLU A 459 17.91 0.75 -17.23
C GLU A 459 19.07 -0.14 -17.69
N GLU A 460 20.31 0.38 -17.68
CA GLU A 460 21.52 -0.37 -18.00
C GLU A 460 21.99 -1.28 -16.86
N ALA A 461 21.81 -0.87 -15.61
CA ALA A 461 22.26 -1.58 -14.42
C ALA A 461 21.27 -2.64 -13.94
N ALA A 462 20.00 -2.57 -14.33
CA ALA A 462 18.98 -3.51 -13.90
C ALA A 462 19.16 -4.88 -14.57
N VAL A 463 19.26 -5.92 -13.74
CA VAL A 463 19.44 -7.30 -14.20
C VAL A 463 18.32 -8.20 -13.68
N PRO A 464 17.96 -9.28 -14.42
CA PRO A 464 17.01 -10.27 -13.92
C PRO A 464 17.62 -11.03 -12.73
N VAL A 465 16.84 -11.18 -11.67
CA VAL A 465 17.17 -12.01 -10.51
C VAL A 465 16.58 -13.39 -10.74
N LEU A 466 17.47 -14.35 -11.03
CA LEU A 466 17.15 -15.74 -11.29
C LEU A 466 17.56 -16.64 -10.11
N PRO A 467 16.97 -17.84 -9.97
CA PRO A 467 17.42 -18.85 -9.02
C PRO A 467 18.91 -19.17 -9.22
N LEU A 468 19.61 -19.49 -8.13
CA LEU A 468 21.01 -19.88 -8.19
C LEU A 468 21.17 -21.20 -8.99
N PRO A 469 22.17 -21.31 -9.87
CA PRO A 469 22.40 -22.54 -10.62
C PRO A 469 22.65 -23.75 -9.70
N GLY A 470 21.93 -24.84 -9.91
CA GLY A 470 22.07 -26.08 -9.13
C GLY A 470 21.37 -26.06 -7.76
N THR A 471 20.71 -24.97 -7.41
CA THR A 471 19.98 -24.83 -6.14
C THR A 471 18.50 -25.20 -6.28
N THR A 472 17.95 -25.90 -5.28
CA THR A 472 16.51 -26.25 -5.25
C THR A 472 15.68 -25.11 -4.70
N ARG A 473 16.15 -24.44 -3.63
CA ARG A 473 15.47 -23.31 -3.01
C ARG A 473 16.38 -22.09 -2.94
N THR A 474 16.12 -21.09 -3.79
CA THR A 474 16.83 -19.80 -3.75
C THR A 474 15.98 -18.78 -3.00
N ILE A 475 16.51 -18.19 -1.94
CA ILE A 475 15.89 -17.02 -1.30
C ILE A 475 16.45 -15.73 -1.89
N VAL A 476 15.56 -14.80 -2.21
CA VAL A 476 15.84 -13.47 -2.72
C VAL A 476 15.29 -12.45 -1.74
N ILE A 477 16.14 -11.55 -1.27
CA ILE A 477 15.80 -10.49 -0.33
C ILE A 477 16.20 -9.17 -0.98
N ALA A 478 15.26 -8.26 -1.20
CA ALA A 478 15.53 -7.02 -1.92
C ALA A 478 14.97 -5.80 -1.18
N SER A 479 15.75 -4.72 -1.14
CA SER A 479 15.30 -3.43 -0.62
C SER A 479 14.29 -2.79 -1.58
N THR A 480 13.15 -2.34 -1.06
CA THR A 480 12.11 -1.70 -1.87
C THR A 480 12.35 -0.20 -2.10
N SER A 481 13.37 0.37 -1.47
CA SER A 481 13.89 1.70 -1.82
C SER A 481 14.82 1.67 -3.03
N ALA A 482 15.20 0.48 -3.51
CA ALA A 482 15.89 0.28 -4.79
C ALA A 482 14.92 0.28 -5.96
N LEU A 483 15.40 0.67 -7.15
CA LEU A 483 14.66 0.54 -8.39
C LEU A 483 14.55 -0.93 -8.77
N HIS A 484 13.31 -1.39 -8.83
CA HIS A 484 12.96 -2.74 -9.21
C HIS A 484 11.72 -2.76 -10.09
N ALA A 485 11.56 -3.83 -10.84
CA ALA A 485 10.41 -4.06 -11.70
C ALA A 485 10.13 -5.54 -11.82
N ARG A 486 8.96 -5.87 -12.34
CA ARG A 486 8.71 -7.16 -12.97
C ARG A 486 9.34 -7.16 -14.36
N GLY A 487 10.13 -8.18 -14.64
CA GLY A 487 10.70 -8.41 -15.96
C GLY A 487 9.63 -8.73 -16.98
N GLU A 488 9.95 -8.44 -18.23
CA GLU A 488 9.18 -8.95 -19.35
C GLU A 488 9.26 -10.48 -19.38
N GLY A 489 8.24 -11.12 -19.92
CA GLY A 489 8.14 -12.56 -20.06
C GLY A 489 7.18 -12.93 -21.18
N ILE A 490 6.91 -14.22 -21.35
CA ILE A 490 5.97 -14.71 -22.35
C ILE A 490 4.56 -14.70 -21.74
N PRO A 491 3.59 -13.96 -22.32
CA PRO A 491 2.23 -13.93 -21.79
C PRO A 491 1.63 -15.32 -21.59
N GLY A 492 0.97 -15.52 -20.45
CA GLY A 492 0.41 -16.81 -20.02
C GLY A 492 1.38 -17.72 -19.27
N ARG A 493 2.69 -17.44 -19.25
CA ARG A 493 3.63 -18.12 -18.35
C ARG A 493 3.45 -17.65 -16.91
N THR A 494 3.69 -18.54 -15.96
CA THR A 494 3.48 -18.27 -14.53
C THR A 494 4.79 -18.38 -13.78
N ARG A 495 5.21 -17.27 -13.17
CA ARG A 495 6.29 -17.25 -12.18
C ARG A 495 5.81 -17.86 -10.89
N HIS A 496 6.47 -18.92 -10.44
CA HIS A 496 6.20 -19.55 -9.18
C HIS A 496 7.15 -19.02 -8.10
N SER A 497 6.59 -18.39 -7.08
CA SER A 497 7.35 -17.89 -5.93
C SER A 497 6.59 -18.13 -4.64
N TRP A 498 7.30 -18.06 -3.52
CA TRP A 498 6.75 -18.13 -2.18
C TRP A 498 7.13 -16.86 -1.42
N ARG A 499 6.27 -16.41 -0.52
CA ARG A 499 6.51 -15.27 0.38
C ARG A 499 6.28 -15.67 1.83
N LEU A 500 6.82 -14.89 2.75
CA LEU A 500 6.52 -15.05 4.18
C LEU A 500 5.05 -14.69 4.42
N ALA A 501 4.38 -15.46 5.28
CA ALA A 501 3.01 -15.20 5.67
C ALA A 501 2.93 -13.97 6.59
N GLY A 502 1.85 -13.20 6.46
CA GLY A 502 1.58 -11.99 7.26
C GLY A 502 1.89 -10.68 6.51
N GLU A 503 1.72 -9.56 7.20
CA GLU A 503 2.05 -8.20 6.73
C GLU A 503 3.58 -7.98 6.75
N THR A 504 4.30 -8.77 5.98
CA THR A 504 5.77 -8.83 5.99
C THR A 504 6.42 -8.13 4.78
N ASP A 505 5.62 -7.31 4.08
CA ASP A 505 6.09 -6.43 3.01
C ASP A 505 6.47 -5.05 3.57
#